data_AF-F9CXZ8-F1
#
_entry.id   AF-F9CXZ8-F1
#
_cell.length_a   1.000
_cell.length_b   1.000
_cell.length_c   1.000
_cell.angle_alpha   90.00
_cell.angle_beta   90.00
_cell.angle_gamma   90.00
#
_symmetry.space_group_name_H-M   'P 1'
#
loop_
_entity.id
_entity.type
_entity.pdbx_description
1 polymer ?
#
loop_
_entity_poly.entity_id
_entity_poly.type
_entity_poly.pdbx_seq_one_letter_code
_entity_poly.pdbx_strand_id
1 'polypeptide(L)' 'MNETFITAILNIFDNEIVVALKDKSAHSILLKDKVDVDVFVDFIQSVIEKEHKIVSTVMLDEYVEIVKE' A
#
# COMPACT_ATOMS: atom_id res chain seq x y z
N MET A 1 6.78 -15.89 -4.60
CA MET A 1 6.29 -14.59 -5.10
C MET A 1 5.53 -13.95 -3.96
N ASN A 2 6.02 -12.85 -3.41
CA ASN A 2 5.30 -12.07 -2.41
C ASN A 2 4.32 -11.15 -3.15
N GLU A 3 3.20 -11.71 -3.59
CA GLU A 3 2.12 -10.90 -4.13
C GLU A 3 1.47 -10.08 -3.01
N THR A 4 1.14 -8.82 -3.28
CA THR A 4 0.36 -8.01 -2.34
C THR A 4 -1.05 -8.59 -2.14
N PHE A 5 -1.59 -8.41 -0.94
CA PHE A 5 -2.99 -8.72 -0.62
C PHE A 5 -3.94 -7.58 -1.00
N ILE A 6 -3.41 -6.38 -1.28
CA ILE A 6 -4.17 -5.23 -1.75
C ILE A 6 -4.51 -5.43 -3.23
N THR A 7 -5.78 -5.29 -3.59
CA THR A 7 -6.27 -5.49 -4.96
C THR A 7 -6.67 -4.19 -5.64
N ALA A 8 -7.07 -3.17 -4.88
CA ALA A 8 -7.43 -1.85 -5.38
C ALA A 8 -7.37 -0.79 -4.28
N ILE A 9 -7.16 0.46 -4.68
CA ILE A 9 -7.45 1.64 -3.86
C ILE A 9 -8.90 2.04 -4.14
N LEU A 10 -9.72 2.13 -3.09
CA LEU A 10 -11.13 2.46 -3.19
C LEU A 10 -11.40 3.95 -2.98
N ASN A 11 -10.65 4.58 -2.07
CA ASN A 11 -10.76 6.01 -1.81
C ASN A 11 -9.55 6.56 -1.05
N ILE A 12 -9.38 7.87 -1.07
CA ILE A 12 -8.35 8.61 -0.34
C ILE A 12 -8.99 9.82 0.33
N PHE A 13 -8.82 9.96 1.64
CA PHE A 13 -9.36 11.06 2.44
C PHE A 13 -8.25 11.65 3.32
N ASP A 14 -7.72 12.82 2.94
CA ASP A 14 -6.61 13.47 3.65
C ASP A 14 -5.39 12.55 3.81
N ASN A 15 -5.10 12.09 5.03
CA ASN A 15 -4.02 11.15 5.34
C ASN A 15 -4.48 9.69 5.49
N GLU A 16 -5.71 9.36 5.10
CA GLU A 16 -6.30 8.02 5.17
C GLU A 16 -6.56 7.43 3.77
N ILE A 17 -6.22 6.16 3.58
CA ILE A 17 -6.41 5.42 2.33
C ILE A 17 -7.32 4.23 2.59
N VAL A 18 -8.38 4.07 1.80
CA VAL A 18 -9.25 2.89 1.83
C VAL A 18 -8.84 1.93 0.71
N VAL A 19 -8.54 0.68 1.06
CA VAL A 19 -8.08 -0.36 0.13
C VAL A 19 -9.00 -1.58 0.15
N ALA A 20 -9.12 -2.24 -1.00
CA ALA A 20 -9.74 -3.56 -1.11
C ALA A 20 -8.67 -4.65 -0.97
N LEU A 21 -8.98 -5.73 -0.25
CA LEU A 21 -8.10 -6.89 -0.11
C LEU A 21 -8.60 -8.09 -0.93
N LYS A 22 -7.75 -9.10 -1.10
CA LYS A 22 -8.08 -10.36 -1.83
C LYS A 22 -9.29 -11.10 -1.25
N ASP A 23 -9.57 -10.94 0.04
CA ASP A 23 -10.74 -11.52 0.72
C ASP A 23 -12.03 -10.69 0.52
N LYS A 24 -11.98 -9.65 -0.32
CA LYS A 24 -13.06 -8.70 -0.63
C LYS A 24 -13.47 -7.78 0.53
N SER A 25 -12.73 -7.78 1.62
CA SER A 25 -12.89 -6.78 2.67
C SER A 25 -12.34 -5.42 2.22
N ALA A 26 -12.86 -4.36 2.85
CA ALA A 26 -12.32 -3.01 2.74
C ALA A 26 -11.69 -2.61 4.07
N HIS A 27 -10.47 -2.11 4.02
CA HIS A 27 -9.72 -1.66 5.19
C HIS A 27 -9.20 -0.26 4.95
N SER A 28 -9.02 0.52 6.02
CA SER A 28 -8.34 1.80 5.95
C SER A 28 -6.95 1.77 6.55
N ILE A 29 -6.06 2.58 5.97
CA ILE A 29 -4.67 2.78 6.38
C ILE A 29 -4.51 4.26 6.67
N LEU A 30 -4.21 4.60 7.91
CA LEU A 30 -3.91 5.97 8.33
C LEU A 30 -2.41 6.19 8.26
N LEU A 31 -1.99 7.19 7.49
CA LEU A 31 -0.60 7.59 7.34
C LEU A 31 -0.35 8.89 8.10
N LYS A 32 0.92 9.24 8.29
CA LYS A 32 1.31 10.41 9.10
C LYS A 32 0.82 11.71 8.47
N ASP A 33 0.98 11.86 7.16
CA ASP A 33 0.52 13.04 6.42
C ASP A 33 0.22 12.72 4.95
N LYS A 34 -0.22 13.74 4.22
CA LYS A 34 -0.60 13.63 2.81
C LYS A 34 0.58 13.30 1.90
N VAL A 35 1.81 13.69 2.25
CA VAL A 35 2.99 13.35 1.45
C VAL A 35 3.22 11.84 1.49
N ASP A 36 3.09 11.24 2.67
CA ASP A 36 3.18 9.79 2.82
C ASP A 36 2.04 9.06 2.07
N VAL A 37 0.84 9.65 2.03
CA VAL A 37 -0.26 9.13 1.18
C VAL A 37 0.13 9.12 -0.28
N ASP A 38 0.61 10.24 -0.82
CA ASP A 38 0.96 10.35 -2.24
C ASP A 38 2.06 9.33 -2.62
N VAL A 39 3.08 9.18 -1.76
CA VAL A 39 4.16 8.19 -1.95
C VAL A 39 3.63 6.76 -1.90
N PHE A 40 2.78 6.43 -0.92
CA PHE A 40 2.24 5.08 -0.79
C PHE A 40 1.30 4.72 -1.94
N VAL A 41 0.47 5.66 -2.40
CA VAL A 41 -0.46 5.47 -3.53
C VAL A 41 0.30 5.18 -4.81
N ASP A 42 1.30 5.99 -5.15
CA ASP A 42 2.17 5.75 -6.31
C ASP A 42 2.86 4.38 -6.23
N PHE A 43 3.42 4.08 -5.05
CA PHE A 43 4.07 2.79 -4.81
C PHE A 43 3.11 1.62 -5.05
N ILE A 44 1.97 1.57 -4.36
CA ILE A 44 1.08 0.39 -4.37
C ILE A 44 0.36 0.27 -5.70
N GLN A 45 0.02 1.38 -6.36
CA GLN A 45 -0.65 1.36 -7.65
C GLN A 45 0.24 0.70 -8.71
N SER A 46 1.53 1.05 -8.74
CA SER A 46 2.49 0.41 -9.64
C SER A 46 2.66 -1.10 -9.41
N VAL A 47 2.44 -1.57 -8.17
CA VAL A 47 2.45 -3.00 -7.83
C VAL A 47 1.15 -3.68 -8.26
N ILE A 48 0.00 -3.05 -8.06
CA ILE A 48 -1.32 -3.56 -8.48
C ILE A 48 -1.37 -3.70 -10.01
N GLU A 49 -0.85 -2.71 -10.73
CA GLU A 49 -0.75 -2.68 -12.19
C GLU A 49 0.34 -3.62 -12.74
N LYS A 50 1.10 -4.26 -11.85
CA LYS A 50 2.18 -5.23 -12.14
C LYS A 50 3.35 -4.63 -12.91
N GLU A 51 3.51 -3.31 -12.89
CA GLU A 51 4.71 -2.64 -13.40
C GLU A 51 5.92 -2.99 -12.53
N HIS A 52 5.69 -3.06 -11.22
CA HIS A 52 6.70 -3.41 -10.23
C HIS A 52 6.26 -4.57 -9.34
N LYS A 53 7.21 -5.16 -8.62
CA LYS A 53 6.95 -6.23 -7.63
C LYS A 53 7.55 -5.87 -6.29
N ILE A 54 6.85 -6.20 -5.21
CA ILE A 54 7.40 -6.10 -3.86
C ILE A 54 8.46 -7.20 -3.69
N VAL A 55 9.69 -6.78 -3.39
CA VAL A 55 10.84 -7.67 -3.20
C VAL A 55 11.25 -7.80 -1.73
N SER A 56 10.89 -6.83 -0.89
CA SER A 56 11.19 -6.87 0.54
C SER A 56 10.08 -6.23 1.37
N THR A 57 9.86 -6.77 2.56
CA THR A 57 9.02 -6.18 3.59
C THR A 57 9.64 -6.51 4.95
N VAL A 58 10.03 -5.49 5.70
CA VAL A 58 10.69 -5.64 7.00
C VAL A 58 9.97 -4.77 8.03
N MET A 59 9.60 -5.38 9.16
CA MET A 59 9.09 -4.67 10.32
C MET A 59 10.28 -4.20 11.17
N LEU A 60 10.39 -2.89 11.37
CA LEU A 60 11.43 -2.22 12.16
C LEU A 60 10.76 -1.50 13.33
N ASP A 61 10.56 -2.22 14.42
CA ASP A 61 9.81 -1.78 15.61
C ASP A 61 8.40 -1.26 15.25
N GLU A 62 8.24 0.06 15.16
CA GLU A 62 6.98 0.75 14.87
C GLU A 62 6.80 1.09 13.37
N TYR A 63 7.81 0.79 12.55
CA TYR A 63 7.85 1.11 11.13
C TYR A 63 7.79 -0.14 10.25
N VAL A 64 7.22 0.03 9.06
CA VAL A 64 7.26 -0.99 8.01
C VAL A 64 8.07 -0.44 6.85
N GLU A 65 9.17 -1.11 6.52
CA GLU A 65 9.92 -0.83 5.28
C GLU A 65 9.45 -1.79 4.19
N ILE A 66 9.13 -1.25 3.01
CA ILE A 66 8.67 -2.00 1.84
C ILE A 66 9.50 -1.56 0.63
N VAL A 67 10.05 -2.52 -0.13
CA VAL A 67 10.88 -2.26 -1.31
C VAL A 67 10.26 -2.91 -2.55
N LYS A 68 10.24 -2.17 -3.68
CA LYS A 68 9.81 -2.67 -4.99
C LYS A 68 10.96 -2.66 -6.02
N GLU A 69 10.92 -3.58 -6.98
CA GLU A 69 11.76 -3.60 -8.19
C GLU A 69 10.93 -3.34 -9.44
#